data_AF-A0A1D9P181-F1
#
_entry.id   AF-A0A1D9P181-F1
#
_cell.length_a   1.000
_cell.length_b   1.000
_cell.length_c   1.000
_cell.angle_alpha   90.00
_cell.angle_beta   90.00
_cell.angle_gamma   90.00
#
_symmetry.space_group_name_H-M   'P 1'
#
loop_
_entity.id
_entity.type
_entity.pdbx_description
1 polymer ?
#
loop_
_entity_poly.entity_id
_entity_poly.type
_entity_poly.pdbx_seq_one_letter_code
_entity_poly.pdbx_strand_id
1 'polypeptide(L)' 'MFFKKKAEKKTYDKENKKPVIKASICNGEQVAGFQDIHTGAFEEVMLIRDSEDLYKFKEEYGISGDIDKIY' A
#
# COMPACT_ATOMS: atom_id res chain seq x y z
N MET A 1 -26.06 16.45 -15.44
CA MET A 1 -24.58 16.41 -15.40
C MET A 1 -24.20 15.51 -14.24
N PHE A 2 -23.82 14.26 -14.53
CA PHE A 2 -23.41 13.32 -13.49
C PHE A 2 -21.99 13.67 -13.06
N PHE A 3 -21.85 14.32 -11.91
CA PHE A 3 -20.56 14.50 -11.25
C PHE A 3 -20.06 13.11 -10.87
N LYS A 4 -19.25 12.48 -11.73
CA LYS A 4 -18.36 11.40 -11.34
C LYS A 4 -17.47 12.00 -10.24
N LYS A 5 -17.76 11.73 -8.97
CA LYS A 5 -16.79 11.86 -7.89
C LYS A 5 -15.58 11.04 -8.36
N LYS A 6 -14.54 11.72 -8.84
CA LYS A 6 -13.23 11.07 -8.98
C LYS A 6 -12.94 10.55 -7.57
N ALA A 7 -12.76 9.24 -7.43
CA ALA A 7 -12.27 8.69 -6.18
C ALA A 7 -11.01 9.50 -5.84
N GLU A 8 -11.09 10.27 -4.75
CA GLU A 8 -9.98 11.09 -4.32
C GLU A 8 -8.88 10.12 -3.93
N LYS A 9 -7.81 10.08 -4.71
CA LYS A 9 -6.66 9.24 -4.41
C LYS A 9 -6.13 9.68 -3.05
N LYS A 10 -6.00 8.74 -2.12
CA LYS A 10 -5.33 9.01 -0.85
C LYS A 10 -3.88 9.39 -1.13
N THR A 11 -3.36 10.28 -0.30
CA THR A 11 -1.96 10.70 -0.38
C THR A 11 -1.17 9.98 0.72
N TYR A 12 0.12 9.81 0.45
CA TYR A 12 1.12 9.39 1.42
C TYR A 12 2.37 10.25 1.22
N ASP A 13 3.24 10.28 2.22
CA ASP A 13 4.51 10.98 2.13
C ASP A 13 5.48 10.20 1.21
N LYS A 14 5.51 10.57 -0.07
CA LYS A 14 6.35 9.93 -1.09
C LYS A 14 7.84 10.23 -0.94
N GLU A 15 8.19 11.24 -0.14
CA GLU A 15 9.58 11.65 0.06
C GLU A 15 10.23 10.82 1.16
N ASN A 16 9.48 10.51 2.23
CA ASN A 16 9.98 9.79 3.39
C ASN A 16 9.46 8.36 3.52
N LYS A 17 8.42 7.98 2.77
CA LYS A 17 7.83 6.64 2.84
C LYS A 17 7.77 5.97 1.48
N LYS A 18 8.04 4.67 1.48
CA LYS A 18 7.87 3.79 0.31
C LYS A 18 6.74 2.79 0.53
N PRO A 19 5.91 2.47 -0.47
CA PRO A 19 4.92 1.41 -0.35
C PRO A 19 5.63 0.05 -0.26
N VAL A 20 5.20 -0.80 0.68
CA VAL A 20 5.71 -2.17 0.83
C VAL A 20 4.58 -3.13 1.22
N ILE A 21 4.77 -4.41 0.93
CA ILE A 21 3.94 -5.51 1.43
C ILE A 21 4.71 -6.25 2.52
N LYS A 22 4.23 -6.21 3.76
CA LYS A 22 4.77 -7.01 4.85
C LYS A 22 4.13 -8.38 4.83
N ALA A 23 4.91 -9.43 4.60
CA ALA A 23 4.45 -10.81 4.57
C ALA A 23 4.91 -11.56 5.83
N SER A 24 3.97 -11.99 6.65
CA SER A 24 4.25 -12.78 7.84
C SER A 24 4.68 -14.20 7.45
N ILE A 25 5.87 -14.59 7.89
CA ILE A 25 6.41 -15.95 7.66
C ILE A 25 5.61 -16.99 8.45
N CYS A 26 5.01 -16.60 9.58
CA CYS A 26 4.35 -17.53 10.49
C CYS A 26 2.98 -17.99 10.00
N ASN A 27 2.21 -17.12 9.35
CA ASN A 27 0.81 -17.40 8.97
C ASN A 27 0.50 -17.05 7.51
N GLY A 28 1.46 -16.51 6.76
CA GLY A 28 1.28 -16.13 5.36
C GLY A 28 0.45 -14.86 5.14
N GLU A 29 0.05 -14.15 6.20
CA GLU A 29 -0.68 -12.89 6.09
C GLU A 29 0.18 -11.83 5.39
N GLN A 30 -0.43 -11.10 4.47
CA GLN A 30 0.22 -9.99 3.77
C GLN A 30 -0.50 -8.70 4.13
N VAL A 31 0.26 -7.68 4.53
CA VAL A 31 -0.27 -6.36 4.86
C VAL A 31 0.40 -5.35 3.95
N ALA A 32 -0.38 -4.63 3.16
CA ALA A 32 0.07 -3.46 2.43
C ALA A 32 0.16 -2.26 3.37
N GLY A 33 1.23 -1.51 3.20
CA GLY A 33 1.49 -0.35 4.03
C GLY A 33 2.62 0.48 3.50
N PHE A 34 3.10 1.38 4.35
CA PHE A 34 4.19 2.28 4.04
C PHE A 34 5.33 2.07 5.01
N GLN A 35 6.54 1.93 4.48
CA GLN A 35 7.76 1.90 5.28
C GLN A 35 8.44 3.26 5.21
N ASP A 36 8.70 3.84 6.36
CA ASP A 36 9.55 5.03 6.49
C ASP A 36 11.00 4.67 6.14
N ILE A 37 11.59 5.39 5.20
CA ILE A 37 12.92 5.08 4.65
C ILE A 37 14.06 5.45 5.60
N HIS A 38 13.81 6.30 6.61
CA HIS A 38 14.82 6.78 7.55
C HIS A 38 14.83 5.94 8.83
N THR A 39 13.64 5.57 9.30
CA THR A 39 13.45 4.84 10.58
C THR A 39 13.19 3.35 10.39
N GLY A 40 12.76 2.94 9.19
CA GLY A 40 12.32 1.57 8.92
C GLY A 40 10.94 1.24 9.49
N ALA A 41 10.25 2.20 10.13
CA ALA A 41 8.94 2.00 10.73
C ALA A 41 7.90 1.64 9.65
N PHE A 42 7.11 0.60 9.92
CA PHE A 42 6.06 0.14 9.02
C PHE A 42 4.69 0.60 9.51
N GLU A 43 3.95 1.28 8.65
CA GLU A 43 2.58 1.71 8.85
C GLU A 43 1.64 0.77 8.11
N GLU A 44 0.81 0.05 8.86
CA GLU A 44 -0.17 -0.89 8.33
C GLU A 44 -1.40 -0.15 7.77
N VAL A 45 -1.75 -0.43 6.52
CA VAL A 45 -2.86 0.26 5.83
C VAL A 45 -3.98 -0.70 5.45
N MET A 46 -3.63 -1.85 4.86
CA MET A 46 -4.61 -2.78 4.31
C MET A 46 -4.11 -4.21 4.39
N LEU A 47 -4.96 -5.13 4.85
CA LEU A 47 -4.71 -6.56 4.72
C LEU A 47 -4.93 -6.99 3.25
N ILE A 48 -3.97 -7.71 2.69
CA ILE A 48 -3.99 -8.22 1.32
C ILE A 48 -4.33 -9.70 1.36
N ARG A 49 -5.54 -10.06 0.92
CA ARG A 49 -5.98 -11.45 0.80
C ARG A 49 -5.73 -12.00 -0.60
N ASP A 50 -5.85 -11.14 -1.60
CA ASP A 50 -5.71 -11.49 -3.00
C ASP A 50 -5.19 -10.30 -3.85
N SER A 51 -5.03 -10.54 -5.14
CA SER A 51 -4.51 -9.56 -6.10
C SER A 51 -5.41 -8.33 -6.27
N GLU A 52 -6.71 -8.45 -6.00
CA GLU A 52 -7.66 -7.34 -6.09
C GLU A 52 -7.40 -6.32 -4.97
N ASP A 53 -7.12 -6.79 -3.75
CA ASP A 53 -6.74 -5.92 -2.64
C ASP A 53 -5.44 -5.15 -2.94
N LEU A 54 -4.46 -5.82 -3.53
CA LEU A 54 -3.22 -5.17 -3.96
C LEU A 54 -3.48 -4.10 -5.03
N TYR A 55 -4.35 -4.41 -5.99
CA TYR A 55 -4.73 -3.46 -7.04
C TYR A 55 -5.46 -2.25 -6.45
N LYS A 56 -6.40 -2.46 -5.51
CA LYS A 56 -7.08 -1.39 -4.77
C LYS A 56 -6.10 -0.49 -4.03
N PHE A 57 -5.14 -1.07 -3.31
CA PHE A 57 -4.10 -0.29 -2.63
C PHE A 57 -3.29 0.56 -3.62
N LYS A 58 -2.87 -0.02 -4.74
CA LYS A 58 -2.15 0.72 -5.79
C LYS A 58 -2.99 1.86 -6.39
N GLU A 59 -4.25 1.60 -6.73
CA GLU A 59 -5.16 2.61 -7.29
C GLU A 59 -5.46 3.73 -6.29
N GLU A 60 -5.74 3.37 -5.04
CA GLU A 60 -6.10 4.30 -3.97
C GLU A 60 -4.99 5.31 -3.71
N TYR A 61 -3.73 4.88 -3.74
CA TYR A 61 -2.57 5.75 -3.50
C TYR A 61 -1.86 6.21 -4.78
N GLY A 62 -2.38 5.83 -5.95
CA GLY A 62 -1.77 6.12 -7.24
C GLY A 62 -0.33 5.61 -7.37
N ILE A 63 -0.07 4.41 -6.84
CA ILE A 63 1.22 3.73 -6.94
C ILE A 63 1.28 3.06 -8.31
N SER A 64 2.24 3.46 -9.12
CA SER A 64 2.52 2.85 -10.43
C SER A 64 3.79 2.03 -10.32
N GLY A 65 3.72 0.74 -10.65
CA GLY A 65 4.85 -0.19 -10.60
C GLY A 65 4.71 -1.29 -9.55
N ASP A 66 5.81 -1.99 -9.32
CA ASP A 66 5.92 -3.04 -8.32
C ASP A 66 6.11 -2.48 -6.91
N ILE A 67 5.65 -3.24 -5.93
CA ILE A 67 5.75 -2.92 -4.50
C ILE A 67 6.68 -3.96 -3.88
N ASP A 68 7.68 -3.50 -3.15
CA ASP A 68 8.61 -4.39 -2.47
C ASP A 68 7.90 -5.24 -1.43
N LYS A 69 8.24 -6.52 -1.36
CA LYS A 69 7.79 -7.41 -0.29
C LYS A 69 8.88 -7.51 0.76
N ILE A 70 8.52 -7.18 2.00
CA ILE A 70 9.36 -7.35 3.19
C ILE A 70 8.81 -8.51 4.04
N TYR A 71 9.68 -9.20 4.76
CA TYR A 71 9.36 -10.38 5.56
C TYR A 71 9.73 -10.15 7.01
#